data_AF-A0A7S4PAK6-F1
#
_entry.id   AF-A0A7S4PAK6-F1
#
_cell.length_a   1.000
_cell.length_b   1.000
_cell.length_c   1.000
_cell.angle_alpha   90.00
_cell.angle_beta   90.00
_cell.angle_gamma   90.00
#
_symmetry.space_group_name_H-M   'P 1'
#
loop_
_entity.id
_entity.type
_entity.pdbx_description
1 polymer ?
#
loop_
_entity_poly.entity_id
_entity_poly.type
_entity_poly.pdbx_seq_one_letter_code
_entity_poly.pdbx_strand_id
1 'polypeptide(L)'
;MGAEQANATEKKEKKRRRDNAEEAEDTFLPVSNIARVMKKALHSDTVVARETIEAVQVFLSEMVMVVVGEATQHSLDENRRAIRAEDILWALRQLGMEVYNQPLNEYLHAYQMHPTKK
;
A
#
# COMPACT_ATOMS: atom_id res chain seq x y z
N MET A 1 13.86 30.32 30.65
CA MET A 1 13.75 30.26 29.17
C MET A 1 13.61 28.84 28.60
N GLY A 2 13.91 27.74 29.31
CA GLY A 2 13.85 26.37 28.76
C GLY A 2 12.49 25.66 28.76
N ALA A 3 11.59 25.94 29.71
CA ALA A 3 10.31 25.23 29.84
C ALA A 3 9.27 25.59 28.76
N GLU A 4 9.33 26.81 28.23
CA GLU A 4 8.39 27.34 27.23
C GLU A 4 8.68 26.81 25.82
N GLN A 5 9.97 26.59 25.51
CA GLN A 5 10.41 26.00 24.25
C GLN A 5 10.15 24.48 24.19
N ALA A 6 10.25 23.76 25.31
CA ALA A 6 9.90 22.34 25.39
C ALA A 6 8.40 22.10 25.10
N ASN A 7 7.51 22.92 25.67
CA ASN A 7 6.06 22.83 25.48
C ASN A 7 5.62 23.17 24.05
N ALA A 8 6.27 24.14 23.41
CA ALA A 8 6.02 24.48 22.01
C ALA A 8 6.41 23.35 21.03
N THR A 9 7.51 22.65 21.33
CA THR A 9 8.02 21.55 20.50
C THR A 9 7.12 20.32 20.62
N GLU A 10 6.67 19.96 21.82
CA GLU A 10 5.71 18.87 22.04
C GLU A 10 4.34 19.11 21.39
N LYS A 11 3.84 20.35 21.45
CA LYS A 11 2.58 20.72 20.76
C LYS A 11 2.71 20.60 19.24
N LYS A 12 3.85 21.00 18.67
CA LYS A 12 4.09 20.91 17.23
C LYS A 12 4.20 19.46 16.77
N GLU A 13 4.88 18.61 17.53
CA GLU A 13 5.00 17.16 17.28
C GLU A 13 3.64 16.46 17.36
N LYS A 14 2.83 16.75 18.39
CA LYS A 14 1.46 16.20 18.52
C LYS A 14 0.55 16.62 17.38
N LYS A 15 0.66 17.87 16.91
CA LYS A 15 -0.10 18.36 15.76
C LYS A 15 0.30 17.58 14.49
N ARG A 16 1.60 17.49 14.20
CA ARG A 16 2.10 16.72 13.03
C ARG A 16 1.66 15.27 13.03
N ARG A 17 1.63 14.61 14.19
CA ARG A 17 1.15 13.23 14.31
C ARG A 17 -0.34 13.08 14.03
N ARG A 18 -1.16 14.06 14.44
CA ARG A 18 -2.59 14.07 14.09
C ARG A 18 -2.78 14.30 12.61
N ASP A 19 -2.10 15.30 12.05
CA ASP A 19 -2.19 15.64 10.63
C ASP A 19 -1.76 14.42 9.78
N ASN A 20 -0.67 13.72 10.15
CA ASN A 20 -0.25 12.48 9.49
C ASN A 20 -1.24 11.32 9.68
N ALA A 21 -1.93 11.22 10.82
CA ALA A 21 -2.91 10.16 11.07
C ALA A 21 -4.18 10.38 10.24
N GLU A 22 -4.63 11.63 10.15
CA GLU A 22 -5.78 12.03 9.34
C GLU A 22 -5.47 11.83 7.84
N GLU A 23 -4.27 12.18 7.38
CA GLU A 23 -3.82 11.90 6.01
C GLU A 23 -3.69 10.39 5.74
N ALA A 24 -3.25 9.60 6.72
CA ALA A 24 -3.18 8.15 6.59
C ALA A 24 -4.58 7.51 6.44
N GLU A 25 -5.58 8.00 7.19
CA GLU A 25 -6.96 7.51 7.07
C GLU A 25 -7.53 7.75 5.66
N ASP A 26 -7.19 8.87 5.02
CA ASP A 26 -7.58 9.17 3.63
C ASP A 26 -6.92 8.22 2.60
N THR A 27 -5.80 7.57 2.95
CA THR A 27 -5.11 6.60 2.09
C THR A 27 -5.62 5.17 2.23
N PHE A 28 -6.51 4.90 3.20
CA PHE A 28 -6.96 3.54 3.45
C PHE A 28 -7.90 3.01 2.36
N LEU A 29 -7.70 1.74 2.00
CA LEU A 29 -8.62 1.03 1.13
C LEU A 29 -10.00 0.87 1.80
N PRO A 30 -11.13 0.91 1.07
CA PRO A 30 -12.44 0.77 1.67
C PRO A 30 -12.62 -0.56 2.42
N VAL A 31 -13.03 -0.49 3.70
CA VAL A 31 -13.24 -1.67 4.59
C VAL A 31 -14.13 -2.73 3.95
N SER A 32 -15.18 -2.30 3.23
CA SER A 32 -16.13 -3.20 2.56
C SER A 32 -15.49 -4.03 1.44
N ASN A 33 -14.48 -3.48 0.75
CA ASN A 33 -13.75 -4.21 -0.27
C ASN A 33 -12.80 -5.23 0.36
N ILE A 34 -12.11 -4.85 1.45
CA ILE A 34 -11.24 -5.75 2.21
C ILE A 34 -12.04 -6.93 2.76
N ALA A 35 -13.14 -6.67 3.46
CA ALA A 35 -14.01 -7.69 4.02
C ALA A 35 -14.51 -8.68 2.95
N ARG A 36 -14.86 -8.18 1.76
CA ARG A 36 -15.33 -9.01 0.64
C ARG A 36 -14.24 -9.94 0.10
N VAL A 37 -13.02 -9.44 -0.06
CA VAL A 37 -11.88 -10.25 -0.53
C VAL A 37 -11.48 -11.29 0.51
N MET A 38 -11.40 -10.90 1.79
CA MET A 38 -11.08 -11.82 2.88
C MET A 38 -12.09 -12.97 2.97
N LYS A 39 -13.39 -12.68 2.88
CA LYS A 39 -14.43 -13.73 2.89
C LYS A 39 -14.32 -14.69 1.71
N LYS A 40 -13.92 -14.22 0.51
CA LYS A 40 -13.72 -15.08 -0.66
C LYS A 40 -12.58 -16.09 -0.48
N ALA A 41 -11.60 -15.77 0.38
CA ALA A 41 -10.48 -16.65 0.69
C ALA A 41 -10.81 -17.68 1.80
N LEU A 42 -12.01 -17.61 2.39
CA LEU A 42 -12.44 -18.45 3.51
C LEU A 42 -13.68 -19.25 3.14
N HIS A 43 -14.07 -20.19 4.01
CA HIS A 43 -15.34 -20.89 3.86
C HIS A 43 -16.51 -19.91 4.04
N SER A 44 -17.65 -20.21 3.40
CA SER A 44 -18.84 -19.33 3.38
C SER A 44 -19.33 -18.96 4.78
N ASP A 45 -19.14 -19.85 5.73
CA ASP A 45 -19.69 -19.74 7.08
C ASP A 45 -18.69 -19.11 8.06
N THR A 46 -17.48 -18.78 7.59
CA THR A 46 -16.46 -18.16 8.43
C THR A 46 -16.80 -16.70 8.74
N VAL A 47 -16.85 -16.38 10.04
CA VAL A 47 -16.98 -15.01 10.53
C VAL A 47 -15.59 -14.44 10.78
N VAL A 48 -15.32 -13.27 10.22
CA VAL A 48 -14.07 -12.53 10.43
C VAL A 48 -14.37 -11.40 11.42
N ALA A 49 -13.58 -11.29 12.48
CA ALA A 49 -13.71 -10.22 13.46
C ALA A 49 -13.42 -8.86 12.83
N ARG A 50 -14.07 -7.81 13.35
CA ARG A 50 -13.92 -6.45 12.83
C ARG A 50 -12.48 -5.96 12.96
N GLU A 51 -11.87 -6.22 14.11
CA GLU A 51 -10.49 -5.85 14.43
C GLU A 51 -9.50 -6.50 13.46
N THR A 52 -9.79 -7.72 12.99
CA THR A 52 -8.98 -8.38 11.96
C THR A 52 -9.09 -7.67 10.62
N ILE A 53 -10.27 -7.22 10.22
CA ILE A 53 -10.47 -6.50 8.95
C ILE A 53 -9.75 -5.15 9.00
N GLU A 54 -9.86 -4.42 10.11
CA GLU A 54 -9.18 -3.14 10.33
C GLU A 54 -7.65 -3.31 10.34
N ALA A 55 -7.13 -4.35 11.01
CA ALA A 55 -5.69 -4.65 10.98
C ALA A 55 -5.19 -4.95 9.56
N VAL A 56 -5.96 -5.72 8.78
CA VAL A 56 -5.62 -6.02 7.37
C VAL A 56 -5.73 -4.77 6.49
N GLN A 57 -6.68 -3.87 6.75
CA GLN A 57 -6.79 -2.59 6.02
C GLN A 57 -5.52 -1.74 6.18
N VAL A 58 -5.03 -1.60 7.41
CA VAL A 58 -3.79 -0.88 7.70
C VAL A 58 -2.62 -1.56 7.01
N PHE A 59 -2.49 -2.89 7.16
CA PHE A 59 -1.44 -3.68 6.54
C PHE A 59 -1.42 -3.54 5.01
N LEU A 60 -2.59 -3.62 4.34
CA LEU A 60 -2.65 -3.52 2.88
C LEU A 60 -2.30 -2.13 2.37
N SER A 61 -2.68 -1.09 3.12
CA SER A 61 -2.34 0.30 2.78
C SER A 61 -0.84 0.53 2.91
N GLU A 62 -0.23 0.01 3.98
CA GLU A 62 1.22 0.01 4.16
C GLU A 62 1.94 -0.83 3.09
N MET A 63 1.41 -2.01 2.75
CA MET A 63 1.98 -2.88 1.72
C MET A 63 2.09 -2.16 0.37
N VAL A 64 1.08 -1.38 -0.03
CA VAL A 64 1.14 -0.57 -1.25
C VAL A 64 2.28 0.44 -1.16
N MET A 65 2.42 1.14 -0.03
CA MET A 65 3.48 2.13 0.16
C MET A 65 4.88 1.50 0.14
N VAL A 66 5.05 0.32 0.76
CA VAL A 66 6.32 -0.41 0.76
C VAL A 66 6.69 -0.87 -0.65
N VAL A 67 5.74 -1.48 -1.39
CA VAL A 67 5.98 -1.94 -2.76
C VAL A 67 6.31 -0.77 -3.69
N VAL A 68 5.56 0.33 -3.60
CA VAL A 68 5.82 1.53 -4.41
C VAL A 68 7.15 2.16 -4.03
N GLY A 69 7.52 2.19 -2.75
CA GLY A 69 8.82 2.69 -2.29
C GLY A 69 9.98 1.91 -2.90
N GLU A 70 9.92 0.59 -2.85
CA GLU A 70 10.94 -0.31 -3.40
C GLU A 70 11.04 -0.18 -4.93
N ALA A 71 9.90 -0.13 -5.63
CA ALA A 71 9.86 0.07 -7.08
C ALA A 71 10.35 1.46 -7.50
N THR A 72 10.08 2.49 -6.68
CA THR A 72 10.60 3.85 -6.89
C THR A 72 12.13 3.81 -6.83
N GLN A 73 12.69 3.21 -5.79
CA GLN A 73 14.14 3.10 -5.63
C GLN A 73 14.78 2.39 -6.82
N HIS A 74 14.21 1.25 -7.24
CA HIS A 74 14.67 0.53 -8.44
C HIS A 74 14.66 1.40 -9.70
N SER A 75 13.56 2.13 -9.94
CA SER A 75 13.46 2.99 -11.11
C SER A 75 14.52 4.11 -11.10
N LEU A 76 14.80 4.68 -9.92
CA LEU A 76 15.82 5.71 -9.73
C LEU A 76 17.23 5.16 -9.96
N ASP A 77 17.52 3.95 -9.47
CA ASP A 77 18.80 3.27 -9.69
C ASP A 77 19.04 2.99 -11.20
N GLU A 78 17.96 2.77 -11.96
CA GLU A 78 18.00 2.70 -13.42
C GLU A 78 18.00 4.06 -14.14
N ASN A 79 18.20 5.17 -13.43
CA ASN A 79 18.15 6.55 -13.95
C ASN A 79 16.81 6.93 -14.60
N ARG A 80 15.71 6.34 -14.15
CA ARG A 80 14.34 6.65 -14.60
C ARG A 80 13.57 7.37 -13.50
N ARG A 81 12.81 8.40 -13.88
CA ARG A 81 11.88 9.11 -12.96
C ARG A 81 10.48 8.52 -12.92
N ALA A 82 10.15 7.69 -13.92
CA ALA A 82 8.85 7.06 -14.05
C ALA A 82 8.96 5.58 -13.69
N ILE A 83 8.11 5.14 -12.77
CA ILE A 83 7.93 3.75 -12.38
C ILE A 83 7.16 3.04 -13.51
N ARG A 84 7.63 1.86 -13.91
CA ARG A 84 6.99 0.99 -14.90
C ARG A 84 6.41 -0.26 -14.21
N ALA A 85 5.62 -1.03 -14.95
CA ALA A 85 5.06 -2.28 -14.44
C ALA A 85 6.15 -3.29 -14.06
N GLU A 86 7.27 -3.29 -14.79
CA GLU A 86 8.42 -4.14 -14.51
C GLU A 86 9.09 -3.82 -13.18
N ASP A 87 9.11 -2.55 -12.76
CA ASP A 87 9.65 -2.14 -11.45
C ASP A 87 8.81 -2.68 -10.29
N ILE A 88 7.48 -2.68 -10.46
CA ILE A 88 6.55 -3.24 -9.48
C ILE A 88 6.75 -4.76 -9.36
N LEU A 89 6.87 -5.45 -10.50
CA LEU A 89 7.14 -6.89 -10.52
C LEU A 89 8.48 -7.23 -9.86
N TRP A 90 9.51 -6.42 -10.11
CA TRP A 90 10.82 -6.55 -9.46
C TRP A 90 10.71 -6.36 -7.94
N ALA A 91 10.05 -5.29 -7.49
CA ALA A 91 9.86 -5.00 -6.07
C ALA A 91 9.14 -6.13 -5.34
N LEU A 92 8.09 -6.69 -5.94
CA LEU A 92 7.39 -7.84 -5.38
C LEU A 92 8.29 -9.07 -5.21
N ARG A 93 9.28 -9.29 -6.08
CA ARG A 93 10.27 -10.37 -5.89
C ARG A 93 11.22 -10.06 -4.73
N GLN A 94 11.75 -8.84 -4.66
CA GLN A 94 12.68 -8.48 -3.58
C GLN A 94 12.04 -8.56 -2.20
N LEU A 95 10.74 -8.28 -2.11
CA LEU A 95 9.96 -8.36 -0.88
C LEU A 95 9.47 -9.79 -0.54
N GLY A 96 9.89 -10.82 -1.29
CA GLY A 96 9.51 -12.22 -1.04
C GLY A 96 8.05 -12.54 -1.39
N MET A 97 7.46 -11.77 -2.31
CA MET A 97 6.09 -11.91 -2.78
C MET A 97 6.04 -12.40 -4.25
N GLU A 98 6.95 -13.31 -4.61
CA GLU A 98 7.12 -13.83 -5.98
C GLU A 98 5.85 -14.51 -6.50
N VAL A 99 5.01 -15.04 -5.62
CA VAL A 99 3.74 -15.69 -5.98
C VAL A 99 2.81 -14.79 -6.79
N TYR A 100 2.92 -13.46 -6.66
CA TYR A 100 2.12 -12.52 -7.45
C TYR A 100 2.69 -12.25 -8.84
N ASN A 101 3.94 -12.63 -9.13
CA ASN A 101 4.58 -12.26 -10.39
C ASN A 101 3.91 -12.90 -11.61
N GLN A 102 3.63 -14.20 -11.56
CA GLN A 102 3.00 -14.89 -12.68
C GLN A 102 1.63 -14.29 -13.03
N PRO A 103 0.64 -14.22 -12.11
CA PRO A 103 -0.67 -13.68 -12.45
C PRO A 103 -0.64 -12.21 -12.89
N LEU A 104 0.27 -11.41 -12.33
CA LEU A 104 0.42 -10.01 -12.74
C LEU A 104 1.06 -9.86 -14.13
N ASN A 105 1.99 -10.74 -14.51
CA ASN A 105 2.54 -10.75 -15.87
C ASN A 105 1.49 -11.15 -16.91
N GLU A 106 0.67 -12.16 -16.61
CA GLU A 106 -0.45 -12.56 -17.46
C GLU A 106 -1.43 -11.40 -17.64
N TYR A 107 -1.76 -10.70 -16.55
CA TYR A 107 -2.61 -9.51 -16.58
C TYR A 107 -2.00 -8.37 -17.42
N LEU A 108 -0.71 -8.07 -17.24
CA LEU A 108 -0.01 -7.03 -17.99
C LEU A 108 0.00 -7.32 -19.49
N HIS A 109 0.28 -8.56 -19.87
CA HIS A 109 0.27 -8.99 -21.27
C HIS A 109 -1.14 -8.85 -21.87
N ALA A 110 -2.18 -9.30 -21.17
CA ALA A 110 -3.56 -9.13 -21.61
C ALA A 110 -3.91 -7.63 -21.78
N TYR A 111 -3.52 -6.77 -20.83
CA TYR A 111 -3.75 -5.33 -20.89
C TYR A 111 -3.08 -4.68 -22.11
N GLN A 112 -1.86 -5.09 -22.46
CA GLN A 112 -1.13 -4.58 -23.64
C GLN A 112 -1.76 -5.06 -24.96
N MET A 113 -2.30 -6.29 -24.99
CA MET A 113 -2.93 -6.87 -26.17
C MET A 113 -4.33 -6.30 -26.45
N HIS A 114 -4.94 -5.63 -25.46
CA HIS A 114 -6.19 -4.89 -25.64
C HIS A 114 -5.88 -3.41 -25.90
N PRO A 115 -5.84 -2.94 -27.17
CA PRO A 115 -5.71 -1.52 -27.44
C PRO A 115 -6.91 -0.81 -26.81
N THR A 116 -6.66 -0.08 -25.73
CA THR A 116 -7.63 0.87 -25.19
C THR A 116 -7.95 1.83 -26.33
N LYS A 117 -9.21 1.84 -26.77
CA LYS A 117 -9.68 2.84 -27.75
C LYS A 117 -9.39 4.20 -27.14
N LYS A 118 -8.38 4.90 -27.67
CA LYS A 118 -8.19 6.33 -27.45
C LYS A 118 -9.26 7.09 -28.22
#